data_AF-A0A930J194-F1
#
_entry.id   AF-A0A930J194-F1
#
_cell.length_a   1.000
_cell.length_b   1.000
_cell.length_c   1.000
_cell.angle_alpha   90.00
_cell.angle_beta   90.00
_cell.angle_gamma   90.00
#
_symmetry.space_group_name_H-M   'P 1'
#
loop_
_entity.id
_entity.type
_entity.pdbx_description
1 polymer ?
#
loop_
_entity_poly.entity_id
_entity_poly.type
_entity_poly.pdbx_seq_one_letter_code
_entity_poly.pdbx_strand_id
1 'polypeptide(L)' 'MVKGKSTCKLLKDIRQQIADANGISYQPKECHHEGDCAGT' A
#
# COMPACT_ATOMS: atom_id res chain seq x y z
N MET A 1 3.99 0.60 -15.90
CA MET A 1 3.86 0.74 -14.43
C MET A 1 4.95 1.69 -13.96
N VAL A 2 4.59 2.79 -13.31
CA VAL A 2 5.56 3.66 -12.63
C VAL A 2 6.06 2.93 -11.38
N LYS A 3 7.38 2.83 -11.18
CA LYS A 3 8.00 1.98 -10.14
C LYS A 3 7.41 2.24 -8.74
N GLY A 4 7.08 3.48 -8.43
CA GLY A 4 6.44 3.84 -7.16
C GLY A 4 5.08 3.19 -6.93
N LYS A 5 4.20 3.16 -7.94
CA LYS A 5 2.85 2.55 -7.79
C LYS A 5 2.95 1.04 -7.50
N SER A 6 3.91 0.34 -8.10
CA SER A 6 4.17 -1.08 -7.78
C SER A 6 4.69 -1.27 -6.35
N THR A 7 5.60 -0.41 -5.88
CA THR A 7 6.09 -0.46 -4.49
C THR A 7 4.98 -0.16 -3.49
N CYS A 8 4.15 0.87 -3.72
CA CYS A 8 2.97 1.16 -2.89
C CYS A 8 2.04 -0.04 -2.79
N LYS A 9 1.76 -0.72 -3.92
CA LYS A 9 0.89 -1.90 -3.94
C LYS A 9 1.46 -3.02 -3.08
N LEU A 10 2.74 -3.35 -3.27
CA LEU A 10 3.43 -4.36 -2.46
C LEU A 10 3.39 -4.01 -0.96
N LEU A 11 3.67 -2.76 -0.61
CA LEU A 11 3.65 -2.32 0.80
C LEU A 11 2.25 -2.40 1.41
N LYS A 12 1.19 -2.09 0.64
CA LYS A 12 -0.21 -2.27 1.10
C LYS A 12 -0.52 -3.73 1.36
N ASP A 13 -0.11 -4.63 0.47
CA ASP A 13 -0.32 -6.07 0.63
C ASP A 13 0.42 -6.62 1.86
N ILE A 14 1.64 -6.16 2.14
CA ILE A 14 2.39 -6.52 3.35
C ILE A 14 1.69 -6.00 4.61
N ARG A 15 1.24 -4.73 4.61
CA ARG A 15 0.53 -4.13 5.76
C ARG A 15 -0.79 -4.84 6.05
N GLN A 16 -1.53 -5.26 5.03
CA GLN A 16 -2.73 -6.08 5.18
C GLN A 16 -2.40 -7.41 5.85
N GLN A 17 -1.40 -8.14 5.34
CA GLN A 17 -0.98 -9.41 5.94
C GLN A 17 -0.56 -9.28 7.41
N ILE A 18 0.14 -8.19 7.77
CA ILE A 18 0.49 -7.91 9.16
C ILE A 18 -0.77 -7.67 10.00
N ALA A 19 -1.72 -6.88 9.49
CA ALA A 19 -2.96 -6.60 10.20
C ALA A 19 -3.79 -7.86 10.43
N ASP A 20 -3.93 -8.69 9.40
CA ASP A 20 -4.62 -9.98 9.48
C ASP A 20 -3.97 -10.91 10.50
N ALA A 21 -2.63 -11.01 10.47
CA ALA A 21 -1.87 -11.85 11.41
C ALA A 21 -1.99 -11.39 12.87
N ASN A 22 -2.21 -10.09 13.10
CA ASN A 22 -2.37 -9.52 14.43
C ASN A 22 -3.84 -9.34 14.84
N GLY A 23 -4.81 -9.70 13.97
CA GLY A 23 -6.23 -9.53 14.25
C GLY A 23 -6.66 -8.06 14.40
N ILE A 24 -5.94 -7.12 13.78
CA ILE A 24 -6.26 -5.69 13.81
C ILE A 24 -6.86 -5.23 12.48
N SER A 25 -7.65 -4.16 12.51
CA SER A 25 -8.22 -3.59 11.28
C SER A 25 -7.17 -2.76 10.53
N TYR A 26 -7.06 -2.97 9.21
CA TYR A 26 -6.28 -2.13 8.31
C TYR A 26 -7.20 -1.30 7.42
N GLN A 27 -7.14 0.03 7.57
CA GLN A 27 -7.92 0.99 6.79
C GLN A 27 -6.99 2.03 6.14
N PRO A 28 -6.35 1.70 5.00
CA PRO A 28 -5.51 2.65 4.30
C PRO A 28 -6.35 3.79 3.72
N LYS A 29 -5.80 5.01 3.70
CA LYS A 29 -6.41 6.12 2.96
C LYS A 29 -6.38 5.83 1.46
N GLU A 30 -7.45 6.21 0.78
CA GLU A 30 -7.48 6.19 -0.68
C GLU A 30 -6.42 7.16 -1.23
N CYS A 31 -5.77 6.75 -2.32
CA CYS A 31 -4.71 7.52 -2.96
C CYS A 31 -5.13 7.79 -4.40
N HIS A 32 -5.26 9.07 -4.75
CA HIS A 32 -5.61 9.55 -6.09
C HIS A 32 -4.40 10.12 -6.85
N HIS A 33 -3.18 9.79 -6.41
CA HIS A 33 -1.97 10.31 -7.04
C HIS A 33 -1.77 9.71 -8.43
N GLU A 34 -1.66 10.59 -9.42
CA GLU A 34 -1.38 10.23 -10.81
C GLU A 34 0.05 10.60 -11.21
N GLY A 35 0.65 9.78 -12.07
CA GLY A 35 2.06 9.92 -12.46
C GLY A 35 3.04 9.24 -11.50
N ASP A 36 4.30 9.66 -11.57
CA ASP A 36 5.40 9.08 -10.77
C ASP A 36 5.23 9.38 -9.28
N CYS A 37 5.50 8.38 -8.45
CA CYS A 37 5.52 8.51 -6.99
C CYS A 37 6.71 7.77 -6.39
N ALA A 38 7.05 8.07 -5.14
CA ALA A 38 8.17 7.45 -4.44
C ALA A 38 7.88 6.01 -3.97
N GLY A 39 6.60 5.63 -3.84
CA GLY A 39 6.23 4.26 -3.47
C GLY A 39 6.22 4.00 -1.97
N THR A 40 5.42 4.75 -1.19
CA THR A 40 5.34 4.65 0.28
C THR A 40 3.99 4.14 0.79
#